data_AF-A0A7J9JSL1-F1
#
_entry.id   AF-A0A7J9JSL1-F1
#
_cell.length_a   1.000
_cell.length_b   1.000
_cell.length_c   1.000
_cell.angle_alpha   90.00
_cell.angle_beta   90.00
_cell.angle_gamma   90.00
#
_symmetry.space_group_name_H-M   'P 1'
#
loop_
_entity.id
_entity.type
_entity.pdbx_description
1 polymer ?
#
loop_
_entity_poly.entity_id
_entity_poly.type
_entity_poly.pdbx_seq_one_letter_code
_entity_poly.pdbx_strand_id
1 'polypeptide(L)'
;MEKPLQRQGGRLEHNETYCGSCYGAESIDGECCNSCEEVRDAYRKKGWAMSNLDLIEQCKREGFFQKIKDEEGEGCNIYGSLEVKKVAGNFHFAPGKSFDQSNIHVHDLQAFRKNRFNLSHTINRLAFGDHFPGVVNPLDGVQWMQKQPIGMYQYFIKVVPTMYKDENGHTIQTNQFSVTEHFKGAERGLLDNLAGVFFIYDLSPIKVTFAEGHVSFLHFLTNVCAIVGGVFAVSGIIDSCIYHGQKAMKKKMEIGKFN
;
A
#
# COMPACT_ATOMS: atom_id res chain seq x y z
N MET A 1 30.32 -32.84 12.99
CA MET A 1 29.65 -31.69 13.62
C MET A 1 30.09 -31.62 15.07
N GLU A 2 30.51 -30.45 15.56
CA GLU A 2 30.83 -30.29 16.97
C GLU A 2 29.54 -30.35 17.81
N LYS A 3 29.62 -30.95 19.00
CA LYS A 3 28.49 -31.03 19.92
C LYS A 3 28.20 -29.64 20.51
N PRO A 4 26.93 -29.28 20.76
CA PRO A 4 26.56 -27.94 21.20
C PRO A 4 27.05 -27.63 22.62
N LEU A 5 27.36 -26.36 22.91
CA LEU A 5 27.77 -25.90 24.24
C LEU A 5 26.58 -25.76 25.17
N GLN A 6 26.76 -26.31 26.36
CA GLN A 6 25.86 -26.17 27.49
C GLN A 6 26.05 -24.80 28.16
N ARG A 7 25.04 -24.35 28.91
CA ARG A 7 25.10 -23.14 29.75
C ARG A 7 26.31 -23.08 30.68
N GLN A 8 26.81 -24.25 31.13
CA GLN A 8 27.95 -24.36 32.05
C GLN A 8 29.32 -24.34 31.34
N GLY A 9 29.36 -24.20 30.01
CA GLY A 9 30.60 -24.11 29.22
C GLY A 9 31.15 -25.46 28.72
N GLY A 10 30.54 -26.59 29.09
CA GLY A 10 30.85 -27.93 28.56
C GLY A 10 30.11 -28.25 27.25
N ARG A 11 30.55 -29.27 26.50
CA ARG A 11 29.83 -29.79 25.33
C ARG A 11 28.85 -30.89 25.72
N LEU A 12 27.70 -30.95 25.07
CA LEU A 12 26.64 -31.93 25.34
C LEU A 12 27.15 -33.39 25.32
N GLU A 13 26.92 -34.16 26.38
CA GLU A 13 27.24 -35.59 26.42
C GLU A 13 26.08 -36.50 25.98
N HIS A 14 26.33 -37.80 25.78
CA HIS A 14 25.42 -38.73 25.10
C HIS A 14 24.11 -39.03 25.87
N ASN A 15 23.98 -38.56 27.12
CA ASN A 15 22.82 -38.73 28.00
C ASN A 15 22.35 -37.42 28.65
N GLU A 16 22.81 -36.27 28.17
CA GLU A 16 22.43 -34.97 28.72
C GLU A 16 21.34 -34.31 27.88
N THR A 17 20.41 -33.62 28.56
CA THR A 17 19.44 -32.76 27.90
C THR A 17 20.13 -31.43 27.56
N TYR A 18 20.00 -31.00 26.31
CA TYR A 18 20.56 -29.71 25.90
C TYR A 18 19.89 -28.56 26.64
N CYS A 19 20.71 -27.74 27.30
CA CYS A 19 20.32 -26.48 27.93
C CYS A 19 21.31 -25.39 27.50
N GLY A 20 20.90 -24.56 26.54
CA GLY A 20 21.70 -23.44 26.06
C GLY A 20 21.70 -22.24 27.01
N SER A 21 22.77 -21.44 26.97
CA SER A 21 22.88 -20.19 27.73
C SER A 21 21.99 -19.10 27.15
N CYS A 22 21.32 -18.31 28.00
CA CYS A 22 20.69 -17.06 27.59
C CYS A 22 21.64 -15.87 27.72
N TYR A 23 22.95 -16.11 27.90
CA TYR A 23 24.00 -15.08 27.96
C TYR A 23 23.74 -13.98 29.00
N GLY A 24 23.17 -14.34 30.16
CA GLY A 24 22.86 -13.41 31.25
C GLY A 24 21.49 -12.75 31.13
N ALA A 25 20.72 -13.07 30.09
CA ALA A 25 19.35 -12.57 29.90
C ALA A 25 18.28 -13.46 30.55
N GLU A 26 18.67 -14.46 31.34
CA GLU A 26 17.74 -15.31 32.08
C GLU A 26 16.83 -14.47 33.00
N SER A 27 15.55 -14.79 32.99
CA SER A 27 14.53 -14.22 33.88
C SER A 27 14.38 -15.05 35.15
N ILE A 28 14.65 -16.36 35.07
CA ILE A 28 14.57 -17.33 36.17
C ILE A 28 15.87 -18.14 36.22
N ASP A 29 16.35 -18.45 37.42
CA ASP A 29 17.47 -19.37 37.60
C ASP A 29 17.13 -20.75 37.03
N GLY A 30 17.97 -21.24 36.12
CA GLY A 30 17.72 -22.47 35.36
C GLY A 30 16.95 -22.30 34.04
N GLU A 31 16.56 -21.09 33.63
CA GLU A 31 16.05 -20.85 32.26
C GLU A 31 17.14 -21.22 31.23
N CYS A 32 16.75 -22.00 30.22
CA CYS A 32 17.59 -22.41 29.11
C CYS A 32 17.10 -21.72 27.83
N CYS A 33 18.02 -21.20 27.03
CA CYS A 33 17.71 -20.71 25.69
C CYS A 33 18.30 -21.66 24.66
N ASN A 34 17.44 -22.50 24.09
CA ASN A 34 17.85 -23.58 23.21
C ASN A 34 17.89 -23.18 21.74
N SER A 35 17.19 -22.11 21.37
CA SER A 35 17.16 -21.56 20.02
C SER A 35 17.68 -20.13 19.96
N CYS A 36 18.11 -19.68 18.77
CA CYS A 36 18.49 -18.28 18.53
C CYS A 36 17.32 -17.32 18.85
N GLU A 37 16.09 -17.76 18.59
CA GLU A 37 14.87 -17.01 18.90
C GLU A 37 14.63 -16.88 20.40
N GLU A 38 14.84 -17.95 21.18
CA GLU A 38 14.73 -17.91 22.64
C GLU A 38 15.76 -16.95 23.27
N VAL A 39 17.01 -16.96 22.80
CA VAL A 39 18.04 -16.00 23.27
C VAL A 39 17.57 -14.57 22.97
N ARG A 40 16.99 -14.33 21.79
CA ARG A 40 16.45 -13.02 21.41
C ARG A 40 15.30 -12.59 22.27
N ASP A 41 14.38 -13.49 22.55
CA ASP A 41 13.23 -13.20 23.40
C ASP A 41 13.66 -12.90 24.84
N ALA A 42 14.68 -13.60 25.35
CA ALA A 42 15.28 -13.32 26.65
C ALA A 42 15.92 -11.92 26.69
N TYR A 43 16.73 -11.57 25.68
CA TYR A 43 17.33 -10.23 25.54
C TYR A 43 16.26 -9.15 25.45
N ARG A 44 15.19 -9.40 24.69
CA ARG A 44 14.05 -8.50 24.55
C ARG A 44 13.35 -8.25 25.88
N LYS A 45 13.10 -9.29 26.69
CA LYS A 45 12.49 -9.14 28.02
C LYS A 45 13.33 -8.22 28.93
N LYS A 46 14.66 -8.22 28.77
CA LYS A 46 15.59 -7.35 29.51
C LYS A 46 15.81 -5.97 28.87
N GLY A 47 15.23 -5.71 27.69
CA GLY A 47 15.47 -4.50 26.92
C GLY A 47 16.89 -4.40 26.34
N TRP A 48 17.59 -5.53 26.21
CA TRP A 48 18.94 -5.59 25.64
C TRP A 48 18.86 -5.78 24.13
N ALA A 49 19.74 -5.08 23.42
CA ALA A 49 19.86 -5.23 21.97
C ALA A 49 20.90 -6.29 21.63
N MET A 50 20.61 -7.15 20.65
CA MET A 50 21.52 -8.21 20.25
C MET A 50 22.59 -7.65 19.29
N SER A 51 23.72 -7.22 19.85
CA SER A 51 24.77 -6.54 19.08
C SER A 51 25.77 -7.48 18.40
N ASN A 52 25.94 -8.71 18.92
CA ASN A 52 26.97 -9.65 18.46
C ASN A 52 26.40 -11.06 18.26
N LEU A 53 25.53 -11.22 17.26
CA LEU A 53 24.91 -12.52 16.92
C LEU A 53 25.95 -13.61 16.59
N ASP A 54 27.16 -13.25 16.15
CA ASP A 54 28.27 -14.18 15.85
C ASP A 54 28.82 -14.89 17.11
N LEU A 55 28.59 -14.30 18.28
CA LEU A 55 29.01 -14.86 19.58
C LEU A 55 27.94 -15.80 20.17
N ILE A 56 26.76 -15.84 19.57
CA ILE A 56 25.63 -16.65 20.03
C ILE A 56 25.65 -17.98 19.28
N GLU A 57 26.00 -19.04 20.01
CA GLU A 57 26.21 -20.37 19.44
C GLU A 57 24.92 -20.91 18.81
N GLN A 58 23.77 -20.67 19.45
CA GLN A 58 22.46 -21.07 18.95
C GLN A 58 22.20 -20.46 17.55
N CYS A 59 22.51 -19.17 17.37
CA CYS A 59 22.36 -18.48 16.09
C CYS A 59 23.34 -18.97 15.03
N LYS A 60 24.58 -19.27 15.42
CA LYS A 60 25.61 -19.84 14.54
C LYS A 60 25.25 -21.26 14.09
N ARG A 61 24.79 -22.10 15.02
CA ARG A 61 24.39 -23.50 14.78
C ARG A 61 23.17 -23.60 13.87
N GLU A 62 22.20 -22.71 14.06
CA GLU A 62 21.01 -22.63 13.20
C GLU A 62 21.29 -22.02 11.81
N GLY A 63 22.52 -21.55 11.58
CA GLY A 63 22.95 -20.99 10.30
C GLY A 63 22.23 -19.68 9.96
N PHE A 64 21.80 -18.90 10.97
CA PHE A 64 21.03 -17.68 10.76
C PHE A 64 21.72 -16.71 9.78
N PHE A 65 23.03 -16.52 9.92
CA PHE A 65 23.82 -15.69 9.00
C PHE A 65 24.00 -16.28 7.62
N GLN A 66 24.07 -17.60 7.52
CA GLN A 66 24.19 -18.27 6.22
C GLN A 66 22.89 -18.06 5.44
N LYS A 67 21.73 -18.20 6.09
CA LYS A 67 20.42 -17.89 5.49
C LYS A 67 20.34 -16.44 4.99
N ILE A 68 20.74 -15.47 5.82
CA ILE A 68 20.75 -14.04 5.40
C ILE A 68 21.66 -13.80 4.18
N LYS A 69 22.81 -14.49 4.11
CA LYS A 69 23.72 -14.39 2.97
C LYS A 69 23.18 -15.12 1.73
N ASP A 70 22.53 -16.26 1.92
CA ASP A 70 21.93 -17.04 0.83
C ASP A 70 20.76 -16.28 0.19
N GLU A 71 20.03 -15.49 0.98
CA GLU A 71 18.94 -14.59 0.54
C GLU A 71 19.46 -13.22 0.04
N GLU A 72 20.78 -13.02 -0.08
CA GLU A 72 21.35 -11.75 -0.55
C GLU A 72 20.97 -11.50 -2.03
N GLY A 73 20.30 -10.38 -2.28
CA GLY A 73 19.81 -10.01 -3.62
C GLY A 73 18.40 -10.51 -3.93
N GLU A 74 17.77 -11.25 -3.01
CA GLU A 74 16.36 -11.61 -3.11
C GLU A 74 15.45 -10.44 -2.73
N GLY A 75 14.17 -10.55 -3.09
CA GLY A 75 13.11 -9.61 -2.75
C GLY A 75 11.91 -10.33 -2.16
N CYS A 76 11.11 -9.62 -1.35
CA CYS A 76 9.94 -10.18 -0.70
C CYS A 76 8.67 -9.93 -1.53
N ASN A 77 7.87 -10.97 -1.78
CA ASN A 77 6.51 -10.83 -2.29
C ASN A 77 5.51 -10.98 -1.13
N ILE A 78 4.83 -9.90 -0.78
CA ILE A 78 3.92 -9.84 0.37
C ILE A 78 2.49 -9.66 -0.14
N TYR A 79 1.59 -10.56 0.27
CA TYR A 79 0.16 -10.49 -0.02
C TYR A 79 -0.64 -10.88 1.21
N GLY A 80 -1.82 -10.28 1.39
CA GLY A 80 -2.68 -10.60 2.51
C GLY A 80 -3.76 -9.53 2.73
N SER A 81 -4.39 -9.60 3.89
CA SER A 81 -5.38 -8.62 4.33
C SER A 81 -5.17 -8.36 5.82
N LEU A 82 -5.37 -7.11 6.23
CA LEU A 82 -5.21 -6.68 7.60
C LEU A 82 -6.53 -6.09 8.09
N GLU A 83 -7.04 -6.62 9.20
CA GLU A 83 -8.18 -6.03 9.89
C GLU A 83 -7.66 -4.97 10.87
N VAL A 84 -8.06 -3.72 10.64
CA VAL A 84 -7.63 -2.58 11.45
C VAL A 84 -8.82 -1.88 12.09
N LYS A 85 -8.58 -1.25 13.24
CA LYS A 85 -9.55 -0.32 13.82
C LYS A 85 -9.77 0.85 12.86
N LYS A 86 -11.01 1.35 12.80
CA LYS A 86 -11.40 2.52 12.00
C LYS A 86 -10.96 3.83 12.67
N VAL A 87 -9.66 4.00 12.84
CA VAL A 87 -8.98 5.21 13.35
C VAL A 87 -7.71 5.46 12.53
N ALA A 88 -7.12 6.65 12.66
CA ALA A 88 -5.82 6.92 12.06
C ALA A 88 -4.77 5.89 12.52
N GLY A 89 -3.94 5.42 11.60
CA GLY A 89 -2.96 4.37 11.87
C GLY A 89 -1.81 4.34 10.87
N ASN A 90 -0.90 3.41 11.09
CA ASN A 90 0.30 3.24 10.27
C ASN A 90 0.67 1.75 10.24
N PHE A 91 0.82 1.20 9.05
CA PHE A 91 1.55 -0.04 8.84
C PHE A 91 2.78 0.23 7.98
N HIS A 92 3.86 -0.49 8.20
CA HIS A 92 5.11 -0.25 7.51
C HIS A 92 5.94 -1.51 7.33
N PHE A 93 6.82 -1.46 6.35
CA PHE A 93 7.82 -2.48 6.07
C PHE A 93 9.20 -1.88 6.34
N ALA A 94 9.91 -2.44 7.30
CA ALA A 94 11.28 -2.05 7.61
C ALA A 94 12.14 -3.31 7.81
N PRO A 95 13.45 -3.23 7.53
CA PRO A 95 14.34 -4.36 7.68
C PRO A 95 14.50 -4.75 9.15
N GLY A 96 14.73 -6.04 9.40
CA GLY A 96 14.81 -6.59 10.75
C GLY A 96 13.47 -7.08 11.27
N LYS A 97 13.53 -8.06 12.18
CA LYS A 97 12.33 -8.56 12.86
C LYS A 97 11.76 -7.45 13.74
N SER A 98 10.48 -7.17 13.56
CA SER A 98 9.72 -6.21 14.37
C SER A 98 9.55 -6.70 15.82
N PHE A 99 9.57 -5.79 16.77
CA PHE A 99 9.20 -6.04 18.15
C PHE A 99 8.47 -4.84 18.76
N ASP A 100 7.52 -5.13 19.65
CA ASP A 100 6.84 -4.09 20.43
C ASP A 100 7.58 -3.89 21.75
N GLN A 101 8.09 -2.68 21.98
CA GLN A 101 8.63 -2.25 23.26
C GLN A 101 7.84 -1.03 23.73
N SER A 102 7.15 -1.15 24.87
CA SER A 102 6.39 -0.04 25.47
C SER A 102 5.35 0.61 24.53
N ASN A 103 4.56 -0.19 23.80
CA ASN A 103 3.59 0.25 22.78
C ASN A 103 4.19 0.96 21.55
N ILE A 104 5.51 0.86 21.34
CA ILE A 104 6.18 1.38 20.15
C ILE A 104 6.70 0.19 19.34
N HIS A 105 6.39 0.20 18.05
CA HIS A 105 6.90 -0.78 17.10
C HIS A 105 8.32 -0.40 16.70
N VAL A 106 9.29 -1.25 16.99
CA VAL A 106 10.71 -1.02 16.72
C VAL A 106 11.27 -2.21 15.92
N HIS A 107 12.16 -1.93 14.97
CA HIS A 107 12.86 -2.96 14.22
C HIS A 107 14.31 -3.10 14.71
N ASP A 108 14.79 -4.34 14.88
CA ASP A 108 16.19 -4.59 15.18
C ASP A 108 17.04 -4.48 13.91
N LEU A 109 17.61 -3.29 13.70
CA LEU A 109 18.38 -2.94 12.52
C LEU A 109 19.86 -3.31 12.64
N GLN A 110 20.32 -3.84 13.79
CA GLN A 110 21.75 -4.04 14.02
C GLN A 110 22.37 -5.13 13.13
N ALA A 111 21.61 -6.18 12.79
CA ALA A 111 22.04 -7.20 11.84
C ALA A 111 22.26 -6.67 10.41
N PHE A 112 21.63 -5.54 10.07
CA PHE A 112 21.66 -4.93 8.74
C PHE A 112 22.49 -3.66 8.66
N ARG A 113 23.09 -3.19 9.77
CA ARG A 113 23.90 -1.96 9.84
C ARG A 113 25.09 -1.91 8.88
N LYS A 114 25.56 -3.05 8.38
CA LYS A 114 26.70 -3.14 7.46
C LYS A 114 26.30 -3.15 5.97
N ASN A 115 25.04 -3.46 5.63
CA ASN A 115 24.58 -3.56 4.25
C ASN A 115 23.57 -2.46 3.90
N ARG A 116 23.74 -1.89 2.71
CA ARG A 116 22.78 -0.97 2.09
C ARG A 116 21.51 -1.77 1.80
N PHE A 117 20.43 -1.51 2.52
CA PHE A 117 19.14 -2.15 2.25
C PHE A 117 18.44 -1.45 1.08
N ASN A 118 17.81 -2.23 0.21
CA ASN A 118 17.07 -1.74 -0.93
C ASN A 118 15.58 -1.61 -0.56
N LEU A 119 15.08 -0.39 -0.55
CA LEU A 119 13.67 -0.04 -0.29
C LEU A 119 12.85 0.07 -1.59
N SER A 120 13.45 -0.24 -2.75
CA SER A 120 12.72 -0.28 -4.02
C SER A 120 11.60 -1.31 -3.92
N HIS A 121 10.40 -0.93 -4.35
CA HIS A 121 9.22 -1.77 -4.18
C HIS A 121 8.22 -1.52 -5.30
N THR A 122 7.36 -2.52 -5.51
CA THR A 122 6.22 -2.45 -6.40
C THR A 122 4.97 -2.74 -5.59
N ILE A 123 4.01 -1.82 -5.60
CA ILE A 123 2.69 -2.03 -5.02
C ILE A 123 1.83 -2.63 -6.12
N ASN A 124 1.63 -3.95 -6.07
CA ASN A 124 0.79 -4.63 -7.04
C ASN A 124 -0.68 -4.23 -6.88
N ARG A 125 -1.16 -4.23 -5.63
CA ARG A 125 -2.53 -3.87 -5.29
C ARG A 125 -2.62 -3.40 -3.83
N LEU A 126 -3.31 -2.29 -3.59
CA LEU A 126 -3.69 -1.85 -2.25
C LEU A 126 -5.13 -1.34 -2.27
N ALA A 127 -5.98 -1.91 -1.40
CA ALA A 127 -7.39 -1.54 -1.31
C ALA A 127 -7.83 -1.45 0.16
N PHE A 128 -8.85 -0.62 0.42
CA PHE A 128 -9.47 -0.45 1.73
C PHE A 128 -10.93 -0.91 1.68
N GLY A 129 -11.19 -2.16 2.07
CA GLY A 129 -12.52 -2.77 1.99
C GLY A 129 -12.81 -3.41 0.63
N ASP A 130 -14.09 -3.60 0.33
CA ASP A 130 -14.54 -4.40 -0.81
C ASP A 130 -14.41 -3.66 -2.15
N HIS A 131 -14.20 -4.42 -3.23
CA HIS A 131 -14.19 -3.85 -4.57
C HIS A 131 -15.61 -3.41 -5.00
N PHE A 132 -15.70 -2.31 -5.74
CA PHE A 132 -16.94 -1.88 -6.40
C PHE A 132 -16.65 -1.42 -7.85
N PRO A 133 -17.63 -1.51 -8.76
CA PRO A 133 -17.45 -1.13 -10.16
C PRO A 133 -16.96 0.32 -10.32
N GLY A 134 -15.97 0.51 -11.19
CA GLY A 134 -15.39 1.82 -11.49
C GLY A 134 -14.37 2.35 -10.47
N VAL A 135 -14.08 1.62 -9.40
CA VAL A 135 -13.02 2.02 -8.46
C VAL A 135 -11.64 1.95 -9.12
N VAL A 136 -10.84 3.00 -8.93
CA VAL A 136 -9.44 3.06 -9.33
C VAL A 136 -8.62 3.40 -8.09
N ASN A 137 -7.78 2.47 -7.62
CA ASN A 137 -6.89 2.73 -6.50
C ASN A 137 -5.61 3.39 -6.99
N PRO A 138 -5.17 4.51 -6.40
CA PRO A 138 -4.03 5.27 -6.91
C PRO A 138 -2.68 4.57 -6.74
N LEU A 139 -2.60 3.53 -5.90
CA LEU A 139 -1.36 2.78 -5.64
C LEU A 139 -1.28 1.44 -6.40
N ASP A 140 -2.30 1.07 -7.18
CA ASP A 140 -2.26 -0.19 -7.93
C ASP A 140 -1.23 -0.09 -9.09
N GLY A 141 -0.24 -0.97 -9.08
CA GLY A 141 0.84 -1.02 -10.08
C GLY A 141 1.95 0.02 -9.90
N VAL A 142 1.97 0.77 -8.80
CA VAL A 142 2.99 1.82 -8.55
C VAL A 142 4.34 1.18 -8.25
N GLN A 143 5.39 1.71 -8.88
CA GLN A 143 6.77 1.26 -8.68
C GLN A 143 7.63 2.43 -8.21
N TRP A 144 8.43 2.17 -7.18
CA TRP A 144 9.42 3.13 -6.71
C TRP A 144 10.80 2.50 -6.63
N MET A 145 11.79 3.20 -7.18
CA MET A 145 13.19 2.79 -7.18
C MET A 145 14.01 3.73 -6.29
N GLN A 146 14.72 3.13 -5.33
CA GLN A 146 15.55 3.85 -4.38
C GLN A 146 16.76 4.48 -5.07
N LYS A 147 16.92 5.80 -4.90
CA LYS A 147 18.08 6.56 -5.41
C LYS A 147 19.14 6.85 -4.35
N GLN A 148 18.73 7.00 -3.09
CA GLN A 148 19.60 7.33 -1.96
C GLN A 148 19.76 6.12 -1.04
N PRO A 149 20.94 5.85 -0.47
CA PRO A 149 21.25 4.58 0.19
C PRO A 149 20.44 4.31 1.46
N ILE A 150 19.95 5.34 2.14
CA ILE A 150 19.19 5.23 3.39
C ILE A 150 18.09 6.31 3.38
N GLY A 151 16.87 5.92 3.74
CA GLY A 151 15.77 6.86 3.89
C GLY A 151 14.45 6.19 4.26
N MET A 152 13.42 7.01 4.39
CA MET A 152 12.05 6.61 4.68
C MET A 152 11.19 6.99 3.49
N TYR A 153 10.46 6.02 2.94
CA TYR A 153 9.46 6.31 1.91
C TYR A 153 8.08 6.24 2.54
N GLN A 154 7.29 7.31 2.41
CA GLN A 154 6.03 7.47 3.15
C GLN A 154 4.87 7.71 2.18
N TYR A 155 3.85 6.88 2.28
CA TYR A 155 2.55 7.07 1.65
C TYR A 155 1.57 7.61 2.68
N PHE A 156 1.12 8.84 2.50
CA PHE A 156 0.04 9.44 3.29
C PHE A 156 -1.29 9.17 2.59
N ILE A 157 -2.06 8.24 3.14
CA ILE A 157 -3.31 7.74 2.58
C ILE A 157 -4.49 8.42 3.30
N LYS A 158 -5.38 9.05 2.53
CA LYS A 158 -6.67 9.53 3.05
C LYS A 158 -7.79 8.62 2.59
N VAL A 159 -8.29 7.81 3.51
CA VAL A 159 -9.35 6.83 3.28
C VAL A 159 -10.70 7.52 3.36
N VAL A 160 -11.51 7.42 2.30
CA VAL A 160 -12.82 8.06 2.15
C VAL A 160 -13.90 6.97 2.18
N PRO A 161 -14.72 6.90 3.24
CA PRO A 161 -15.86 6.00 3.28
C PRO A 161 -16.78 6.22 2.08
N THR A 162 -17.10 5.13 1.39
CA THR A 162 -17.84 5.16 0.13
C THR A 162 -18.98 4.15 0.17
N MET A 163 -20.17 4.60 -0.21
CA MET A 163 -21.33 3.72 -0.38
C MET A 163 -21.65 3.64 -1.86
N TYR A 164 -21.63 2.45 -2.42
CA TYR A 164 -22.02 2.20 -3.80
C TYR A 164 -23.39 1.51 -3.81
N LYS A 165 -24.32 2.05 -4.60
CA LYS A 165 -25.65 1.48 -4.82
C LYS A 165 -25.77 1.09 -6.28
N ASP A 166 -26.03 -0.19 -6.53
CA ASP A 166 -26.30 -0.69 -7.87
C ASP A 166 -27.72 -0.32 -8.34
N GLU A 167 -28.02 -0.63 -9.59
CA GLU A 167 -29.34 -0.40 -10.20
C GLU A 167 -30.45 -1.25 -9.56
N ASN A 168 -30.11 -2.38 -8.93
CA ASN A 168 -31.04 -3.27 -8.22
C ASN A 168 -31.32 -2.84 -6.77
N GLY A 169 -30.64 -1.79 -6.28
CA GLY A 169 -30.71 -1.31 -4.90
C GLY A 169 -29.78 -2.02 -3.92
N HIS A 170 -28.96 -2.96 -4.36
CA HIS A 170 -27.90 -3.56 -3.54
C HIS A 170 -26.86 -2.49 -3.18
N THR A 171 -26.51 -2.44 -1.91
CA THR A 171 -25.61 -1.42 -1.37
C THR A 171 -24.33 -2.07 -0.86
N ILE A 172 -23.19 -1.61 -1.38
CA ILE A 172 -21.85 -2.00 -0.94
C ILE A 172 -21.28 -0.86 -0.09
N GLN A 173 -20.90 -1.15 1.15
CA GLN A 173 -20.18 -0.22 2.02
C GLN A 173 -18.69 -0.50 1.94
N THR A 174 -17.94 0.41 1.35
CA THR A 174 -16.51 0.24 1.08
C THR A 174 -15.78 1.57 1.27
N ASN A 175 -14.52 1.66 0.83
CA ASN A 175 -13.74 2.88 0.88
C ASN A 175 -13.02 3.11 -0.45
N GLN A 176 -12.74 4.37 -0.70
CA GLN A 176 -11.75 4.82 -1.67
C GLN A 176 -10.62 5.47 -0.91
N PHE A 177 -9.52 5.81 -1.59
CA PHE A 177 -8.49 6.62 -0.96
C PHE A 177 -7.76 7.49 -1.97
N SER A 178 -7.20 8.58 -1.47
CA SER A 178 -6.16 9.35 -2.15
C SER A 178 -4.83 9.15 -1.45
N VAL A 179 -3.74 9.42 -2.16
CA VAL A 179 -2.38 9.23 -1.65
C VAL A 179 -1.51 10.44 -1.95
N THR A 180 -0.64 10.78 -0.99
CA THR A 180 0.47 11.70 -1.16
C THR A 180 1.77 10.98 -0.79
N GLU A 181 2.77 11.07 -1.65
CA GLU A 181 4.06 10.41 -1.49
C GLU A 181 5.10 11.39 -0.95
N HIS A 182 5.94 10.93 -0.03
CA HIS A 182 7.04 11.70 0.51
C HIS A 182 8.24 10.81 0.83
N PHE A 183 9.40 11.16 0.31
CA PHE A 183 10.66 10.50 0.64
C PHE A 183 11.52 11.40 1.52
N LYS A 184 11.93 10.87 2.68
CA LYS A 184 12.84 11.53 3.60
C LYS A 184 14.17 10.78 3.64
N GLY A 185 15.21 11.35 3.04
CA GLY A 185 16.57 10.82 3.16
C GLY A 185 17.09 10.91 4.59
N ALA A 186 17.97 9.98 4.99
CA ALA A 186 18.66 10.09 6.27
C ALA A 186 19.76 11.15 6.19
N GLU A 187 19.57 12.28 6.86
CA GLU A 187 20.69 13.17 7.18
C GLU A 187 21.59 12.50 8.22
N ARG A 188 22.91 12.61 8.01
CA ARG A 188 23.95 12.03 8.87
C ARG A 188 23.71 12.42 10.33
N GLY A 189 23.36 11.44 11.17
CA GLY A 189 23.49 11.55 12.62
C GLY A 189 22.29 11.18 13.50
N LEU A 190 21.06 11.03 12.97
CA LEU A 190 19.89 10.80 13.85
C LEU A 190 18.89 9.74 13.40
N LEU A 191 18.87 9.34 12.12
CA LEU A 191 17.74 8.59 11.53
C LEU A 191 18.08 7.24 10.88
N ASP A 192 19.26 6.66 11.16
CA ASP A 192 19.58 5.31 10.69
C ASP A 192 18.60 4.24 11.20
N ASN A 193 17.87 4.54 12.28
CA ASN A 193 16.95 3.60 12.92
C ASN A 193 15.51 3.60 12.34
N LEU A 194 15.19 4.41 11.33
CA LEU A 194 13.80 4.57 10.85
C LEU A 194 13.61 4.26 9.36
N ALA A 195 14.60 3.65 8.71
CA ALA A 195 14.48 3.35 7.29
C ALA A 195 13.42 2.29 7.00
N GLY A 196 12.60 2.52 5.98
CA GLY A 196 11.47 1.66 5.64
C GLY A 196 10.46 2.32 4.71
N VAL A 197 9.44 1.56 4.35
CA VAL A 197 8.28 1.99 3.56
C VAL A 197 7.06 2.05 4.48
N PHE A 198 6.50 3.25 4.65
CA PHE A 198 5.44 3.53 5.61
C PHE A 198 4.13 3.87 4.91
N PHE A 199 3.03 3.28 5.36
CA PHE A 199 1.67 3.54 4.89
C PHE A 199 0.88 4.14 6.04
N ILE A 200 0.82 5.47 6.07
CA ILE A 200 0.16 6.24 7.11
C ILE A 200 -1.24 6.57 6.60
N TYR A 201 -2.25 5.97 7.19
CA TYR A 201 -3.64 6.15 6.76
C TYR A 201 -4.46 6.91 7.79
N ASP A 202 -5.38 7.73 7.31
CA ASP A 202 -6.34 8.47 8.13
C ASP A 202 -7.71 8.52 7.44
N LEU A 203 -8.77 8.56 8.24
CA LEU A 203 -10.14 8.50 7.76
C LEU A 203 -10.69 9.91 7.52
N SER A 204 -11.20 10.12 6.32
CA SER A 204 -11.92 11.34 5.97
C SER A 204 -13.25 11.41 6.74
N PRO A 205 -13.61 12.59 7.29
CA PRO A 205 -14.92 12.80 7.90
C PRO A 205 -16.06 12.87 6.86
N ILE A 206 -15.73 12.86 5.56
CA ILE A 206 -16.70 12.96 4.46
C ILE A 206 -16.98 11.57 3.90
N LYS A 207 -18.25 11.28 3.60
CA LYS A 207 -18.69 10.05 2.94
C LYS A 207 -19.16 10.35 1.52
N VAL A 208 -18.72 9.55 0.56
CA VAL A 208 -19.17 9.61 -0.83
C VAL A 208 -20.24 8.54 -1.08
N THR A 209 -21.27 8.88 -1.85
CA THR A 209 -22.31 7.92 -2.27
C THR A 209 -22.39 7.90 -3.79
N PHE A 210 -22.11 6.75 -4.38
CA PHE A 210 -22.40 6.45 -5.77
C PHE A 210 -23.73 5.72 -5.85
N ALA A 211 -24.61 6.20 -6.73
CA ALA A 211 -25.84 5.52 -7.06
C ALA A 211 -25.88 5.39 -8.58
N GLU A 212 -25.90 4.15 -9.05
CA GLU A 212 -26.21 3.87 -10.45
C GLU A 212 -27.68 4.09 -10.69
N GLY A 213 -27.99 4.67 -11.84
CA GLY A 213 -29.36 4.98 -12.22
C GLY A 213 -29.51 4.90 -13.73
N HIS A 214 -30.64 4.36 -14.16
CA HIS A 214 -31.01 4.37 -15.55
C HIS A 214 -31.64 5.71 -15.94
N VAL A 215 -31.31 6.18 -17.14
CA VAL A 215 -32.11 7.19 -17.81
C VAL A 215 -33.47 6.60 -18.19
N SER A 216 -34.54 7.33 -17.91
CA SER A 216 -35.89 6.86 -18.21
C SER A 216 -36.12 6.74 -19.71
N PHE A 217 -36.95 5.78 -20.13
CA PHE A 217 -37.33 5.63 -21.54
C PHE A 217 -37.99 6.91 -22.11
N LEU A 218 -38.70 7.66 -21.27
CA LEU A 218 -39.25 8.96 -21.66
C LEU A 218 -38.17 9.97 -22.04
N HIS A 219 -37.04 9.99 -21.32
CA HIS A 219 -35.91 10.84 -21.65
C HIS A 219 -35.31 10.48 -23.03
N PHE A 220 -35.27 9.18 -23.36
CA PHE A 220 -34.89 8.74 -24.70
C PHE A 220 -35.88 9.23 -25.76
N LEU A 221 -37.19 9.06 -25.53
CA LEU A 221 -38.21 9.48 -26.49
C LEU A 221 -38.20 11.00 -26.70
N THR A 222 -38.05 11.79 -25.63
CA THR A 222 -37.92 13.24 -25.74
C THR A 222 -36.70 13.64 -26.57
N ASN A 223 -35.57 12.94 -26.42
CA ASN A 223 -34.39 13.18 -27.24
C ASN A 223 -34.62 12.85 -28.72
N VAL A 224 -35.29 11.73 -29.02
CA VAL A 224 -35.64 11.36 -30.41
C VAL A 224 -36.56 12.41 -31.03
N CYS A 225 -37.60 12.83 -30.33
CA CYS A 225 -38.51 13.88 -30.80
C CYS A 225 -37.77 15.22 -31.01
N ALA A 226 -36.85 15.58 -30.12
CA ALA A 226 -36.04 16.79 -30.25
C ALA A 226 -35.15 16.75 -31.50
N ILE A 227 -34.52 15.61 -31.79
CA ILE A 227 -33.70 15.42 -32.99
C ILE A 227 -34.56 15.52 -34.25
N VAL A 228 -35.68 14.79 -34.30
CA VAL A 228 -36.60 14.79 -35.46
C VAL A 228 -37.18 16.19 -35.70
N GLY A 229 -37.69 16.83 -34.64
CA GLY A 229 -38.22 18.19 -34.70
C GLY A 229 -37.16 19.21 -35.13
N GLY A 230 -35.93 19.08 -34.65
CA GLY A 230 -34.80 19.90 -35.08
C GLY A 230 -34.50 19.76 -36.57
N VAL A 231 -34.47 18.53 -37.10
CA VAL A 231 -34.26 18.28 -38.54
C VAL A 231 -35.37 18.90 -39.38
N PHE A 232 -36.64 18.76 -38.99
CA PHE A 232 -37.76 19.37 -39.70
C PHE A 232 -37.71 20.90 -39.65
N ALA A 233 -37.40 21.49 -38.50
CA ALA A 233 -37.28 22.94 -38.35
C ALA A 233 -36.16 23.51 -39.22
N VAL A 234 -34.97 22.91 -39.20
CA VAL A 234 -33.83 23.34 -40.03
C VAL A 234 -34.17 23.19 -41.52
N SER A 235 -34.77 22.07 -41.92
CA SER A 235 -35.18 21.84 -43.31
C SER A 235 -36.20 22.89 -43.78
N GLY A 236 -37.18 23.23 -42.94
CA GLY A 236 -38.19 24.25 -43.25
C GLY A 236 -37.61 25.66 -43.38
N ILE A 237 -36.62 26.02 -42.56
CA ILE A 237 -35.91 27.30 -42.68
C ILE A 237 -35.16 27.35 -44.02
N ILE A 238 -34.42 26.29 -44.36
CA ILE A 238 -33.65 26.21 -45.61
C ILE A 238 -34.58 26.34 -46.82
N ASP A 239 -35.68 25.57 -46.85
CA ASP A 239 -36.66 25.60 -47.94
C ASP A 239 -37.28 27.01 -48.10
N SER A 240 -37.70 27.62 -46.98
CA SER A 240 -38.26 28.97 -46.99
C SER A 240 -37.26 30.02 -47.48
N CYS A 241 -35.98 29.93 -47.07
CA CYS A 241 -34.92 30.81 -47.56
C CYS A 241 -34.68 30.65 -49.07
N ILE A 242 -34.66 29.42 -49.58
CA ILE A 242 -34.49 29.15 -51.02
C ILE A 242 -35.70 29.67 -51.81
N TYR A 243 -36.92 29.36 -51.38
CA TYR A 243 -38.16 29.78 -52.05
C TYR A 243 -38.28 31.30 -52.11
N HIS A 244 -38.10 31.99 -50.97
CA HIS A 244 -38.16 33.45 -50.93
C HIS A 244 -36.98 34.08 -51.69
N GLY A 245 -35.80 33.47 -51.64
CA GLY A 245 -34.64 33.89 -52.43
C GLY A 245 -34.90 33.83 -53.94
N GLN A 246 -35.39 32.69 -54.44
CA GLN A 246 -35.76 32.52 -55.85
C GLN A 246 -36.86 33.49 -56.28
N LYS A 247 -37.91 33.65 -55.48
CA LYS A 247 -39.03 34.56 -55.78
C LYS A 247 -38.59 36.03 -55.78
N ALA A 248 -37.74 36.44 -54.85
CA ALA A 248 -37.18 37.79 -54.80
C ALA A 248 -36.24 38.06 -55.97
N MET A 249 -35.40 37.09 -56.37
CA MET A 249 -34.55 37.19 -57.55
C MET A 249 -35.38 37.29 -58.84
N LYS A 250 -36.38 36.42 -59.02
CA LYS A 250 -37.25 36.43 -60.18
C LYS A 250 -38.02 37.75 -60.31
N LYS A 251 -38.55 38.25 -59.19
CA LYS A 251 -39.19 39.57 -59.13
C LYS A 251 -38.22 40.71 -59.45
N LYS A 252 -36.98 40.68 -58.92
CA LYS A 252 -35.96 41.67 -59.28
C LYS A 252 -35.56 41.62 -60.77
N MET A 253 -35.59 40.44 -61.38
CA MET A 253 -35.31 40.23 -62.80
C MET A 253 -36.45 40.77 -63.68
N GLU A 254 -37.71 40.56 -63.30
CA GLU A 254 -38.91 41.08 -64.00
C GLU A 254 -39.01 42.62 -63.96
N ILE A 255 -38.51 43.28 -62.90
CA ILE A 255 -38.51 44.75 -62.78
C ILE A 255 -37.27 45.38 -63.46
N GLY A 256 -36.45 44.60 -64.18
CA GLY A 256 -35.29 45.10 -64.91
C GLY A 256 -34.14 45.66 -64.05
N LYS A 257 -34.11 45.31 -62.75
CA LYS A 257 -33.09 45.79 -61.78
C LYS A 257 -31.84 44.89 -61.69
N PHE A 258 -31.72 43.91 -62.59
CA PHE A 258 -30.50 43.15 -62.81
C PHE A 258 -29.83 43.68 -64.09
N ASN A 259 -29.24 44.87 -63.98
CA ASN A 259 -28.14 45.37 -64.80
C ASN A 259 -27.10 45.93 -63.81
#